data_AF-A0A8D8YHL7-F1
#
_entry.id   AF-A0A8D8YHL7-F1
#
_cell.length_a   1.000
_cell.length_b   1.000
_cell.length_c   1.000
_cell.angle_alpha   90.00
_cell.angle_beta   90.00
_cell.angle_gamma   90.00
#
_symmetry.space_group_name_H-M   'P 1'
#
loop_
_entity.id
_entity.type
_entity.pdbx_description
1 polymer ?
#
loop_
_entity_poly.entity_id
_entity_poly.type
_entity_poly.pdbx_seq_one_letter_code
_entity_poly.pdbx_strand_id
1 'polypeptide(L)'
;MIVIDSLDKKTRDLILKKLNVEIGKDRKNIVAVKNRIAQEQKELIENNPKVLETNSNLDEFESILNHIESLRQKLVSFKSEYEEQEKKLKPVSSKIQDNIDKINQLEQTKLYVSCLQWIERTNEELKIEFENPYGIELYQQLCKLAVILSSSHCKHLSDFVIKTCHFWFGLLKDKYTPGFEDSIKSIKWPFTSSNVSATQRVPSHELLLKFKKKLKTLLQIQYP
;
A
#
# COMPACT_ATOMS: atom_id res chain seq x y z
N MET A 1 -69.33 -12.60 8.32
CA MET A 1 -70.36 -11.54 8.43
C MET A 1 -69.92 -10.29 7.67
N ILE A 2 -69.59 -10.41 6.37
CA ILE A 2 -69.16 -9.27 5.52
C ILE A 2 -69.48 -9.61 4.06
N VAL A 3 -70.74 -9.47 3.62
CA VAL A 3 -71.09 -9.41 2.17
C VAL A 3 -72.33 -8.53 1.91
N ILE A 4 -73.18 -8.28 2.91
CA ILE A 4 -74.46 -7.57 2.69
C ILE A 4 -74.28 -6.04 2.48
N ASP A 5 -73.14 -5.47 2.89
CA ASP A 5 -72.97 -4.01 2.87
C ASP A 5 -72.53 -3.39 1.52
N SER A 6 -72.26 -4.18 0.49
CA SER A 6 -71.86 -3.64 -0.84
C SER A 6 -72.98 -3.57 -1.89
N LEU A 7 -74.24 -3.86 -1.52
CA LEU A 7 -75.37 -3.80 -2.45
C LEU A 7 -76.18 -2.51 -2.30
N ASP A 8 -76.42 -1.83 -3.44
CA ASP A 8 -77.18 -0.57 -3.58
C ASP A 8 -78.51 -0.62 -2.83
N LYS A 9 -78.85 0.49 -2.15
CA LYS A 9 -79.98 0.60 -1.21
C LYS A 9 -81.31 0.24 -1.88
N LYS A 10 -81.44 0.58 -3.17
CA LYS A 10 -82.60 0.26 -4.01
C LYS A 10 -82.75 -1.25 -4.26
N THR A 11 -81.65 -1.95 -4.49
CA THR A 11 -81.62 -3.40 -4.71
C THR A 11 -81.97 -4.14 -3.42
N ARG A 12 -81.47 -3.64 -2.28
CA ARG A 12 -81.76 -4.17 -0.94
C ARG A 12 -83.25 -4.09 -0.61
N ASP A 13 -83.87 -2.94 -0.88
CA ASP A 13 -85.30 -2.73 -0.66
C ASP A 13 -86.17 -3.56 -1.61
N LEU A 14 -85.74 -3.76 -2.86
CA LEU A 14 -86.44 -4.59 -3.83
C LEU A 14 -86.43 -6.08 -3.42
N ILE A 15 -85.27 -6.56 -2.94
CA ILE A 15 -85.13 -7.93 -2.41
C ILE A 15 -86.02 -8.10 -1.18
N LEU A 16 -85.98 -7.17 -0.23
CA LEU A 16 -86.84 -7.20 0.96
C LEU A 16 -88.33 -7.19 0.62
N LYS A 17 -88.75 -6.39 -0.38
CA LYS A 17 -90.14 -6.35 -0.84
C LYS A 17 -90.57 -7.67 -1.48
N LYS A 18 -89.73 -8.27 -2.33
CA LYS A 18 -90.00 -9.59 -2.91
C LYS A 18 -90.09 -10.67 -1.83
N LEU A 19 -89.18 -10.64 -0.86
CA LEU A 19 -89.14 -11.58 0.27
C LEU A 19 -90.42 -11.50 1.11
N ASN A 20 -90.88 -10.27 1.43
CA ASN A 20 -92.09 -10.07 2.22
C ASN A 20 -93.35 -10.56 1.49
N VAL A 21 -93.39 -10.42 0.17
CA VAL A 21 -94.50 -10.89 -0.67
C VAL A 21 -94.53 -12.42 -0.77
N GLU A 22 -93.38 -13.09 -0.83
CA GLU A 22 -93.31 -14.55 -0.90
C GLU A 22 -93.50 -15.24 0.47
N ILE A 23 -92.96 -14.67 1.54
CA ILE A 23 -93.13 -15.20 2.91
C ILE A 23 -94.57 -15.00 3.40
N GLY A 24 -95.23 -13.92 2.97
CA GLY A 24 -96.59 -13.58 3.38
C GLY A 24 -97.69 -14.50 2.86
N LYS A 25 -97.40 -15.41 1.91
CA LYS A 25 -98.43 -16.24 1.27
C LYS A 25 -98.44 -17.72 1.66
N ASP A 26 -97.37 -18.29 2.24
CA ASP A 26 -97.45 -19.69 2.72
C ASP A 26 -96.33 -20.07 3.70
N ARG A 27 -96.68 -20.44 4.94
CA ARG A 27 -95.73 -20.76 6.02
C ARG A 27 -94.96 -22.07 5.78
N LYS A 28 -95.42 -22.92 4.84
CA LYS A 28 -94.73 -24.15 4.40
C LYS A 28 -93.59 -23.89 3.42
N ASN A 29 -93.48 -22.69 2.86
CA ASN A 29 -92.44 -22.35 1.87
C ASN A 29 -91.12 -21.90 2.51
N ILE A 30 -91.05 -21.68 3.82
CA ILE A 30 -89.82 -21.25 4.52
C ILE A 30 -88.72 -22.31 4.41
N VAL A 31 -89.07 -23.61 4.42
CA VAL A 31 -88.11 -24.70 4.23
C VAL A 31 -87.61 -24.75 2.78
N ALA A 32 -88.49 -24.54 1.80
CA ALA A 32 -88.11 -24.49 0.39
C ALA A 32 -87.24 -23.26 0.06
N VAL A 33 -87.56 -22.10 0.65
CA VAL A 33 -86.76 -20.87 0.55
C VAL A 33 -85.42 -21.04 1.27
N LYS A 34 -85.38 -21.66 2.46
CA LYS A 34 -84.12 -21.97 3.16
C LYS A 34 -83.24 -22.93 2.37
N ASN A 35 -83.83 -23.96 1.75
CA ASN A 35 -83.09 -24.91 0.92
C ASN A 35 -82.59 -24.27 -0.38
N ARG A 36 -83.38 -23.39 -1.01
CA ARG A 36 -82.94 -22.59 -2.17
C ARG A 36 -81.83 -21.60 -1.81
N ILE A 37 -81.93 -20.91 -0.68
CA ILE A 37 -80.86 -20.04 -0.18
C ILE A 37 -79.59 -20.85 0.11
N ALA A 38 -79.72 -22.03 0.72
CA ALA A 38 -78.57 -22.89 0.97
C ALA A 38 -77.95 -23.40 -0.33
N GLN A 39 -78.75 -23.69 -1.36
CA GLN A 39 -78.30 -24.15 -2.67
C GLN A 39 -77.68 -23.01 -3.49
N GLU A 40 -78.27 -21.81 -3.51
CA GLU A 40 -77.69 -20.61 -4.13
C GLU A 40 -76.42 -20.17 -3.41
N GLN A 41 -76.33 -20.28 -2.08
CA GLN A 41 -75.09 -20.04 -1.34
C GLN A 41 -74.02 -21.07 -1.69
N LYS A 42 -74.40 -22.34 -1.83
CA LYS A 42 -73.46 -23.40 -2.21
C LYS A 42 -72.95 -23.19 -3.63
N GLU A 43 -73.82 -22.88 -4.58
CA GLU A 43 -73.46 -22.55 -5.96
C GLU A 43 -72.65 -21.24 -6.06
N LEU A 44 -72.90 -20.23 -5.22
CA LEU A 44 -72.09 -19.00 -5.17
C LEU A 44 -70.71 -19.21 -4.54
N ILE A 45 -70.54 -20.23 -3.70
CA ILE A 45 -69.25 -20.63 -3.11
C ILE A 45 -68.49 -21.54 -4.09
N GLU A 46 -69.17 -22.45 -4.79
CA GLU A 46 -68.59 -23.38 -5.76
C GLU A 46 -68.23 -22.68 -7.09
N ASN A 47 -69.00 -21.66 -7.51
CA ASN A 47 -68.77 -20.92 -8.76
C ASN A 47 -68.05 -19.56 -8.58
N ASN A 48 -67.54 -19.22 -7.38
CA ASN A 48 -66.69 -18.03 -7.21
C ASN A 48 -65.20 -18.39 -7.31
N PRO A 49 -64.54 -18.17 -8.46
CA PRO A 49 -63.11 -18.41 -8.62
C PRO A 49 -62.24 -17.58 -7.66
N LYS A 50 -62.76 -16.48 -7.11
CA LYS A 50 -62.06 -15.61 -6.14
C LYS A 50 -61.72 -16.30 -4.81
N VAL A 51 -62.44 -17.36 -4.42
CA VAL A 51 -62.16 -18.11 -3.16
C VAL A 51 -61.09 -19.17 -3.38
N LEU A 52 -61.00 -19.77 -4.57
CA LEU A 52 -59.88 -20.64 -4.92
C LEU A 52 -58.60 -19.83 -5.20
N GLU A 53 -58.71 -18.69 -5.89
CA GLU A 53 -57.58 -17.78 -6.15
C GLU A 53 -56.97 -17.22 -4.84
N THR A 54 -57.78 -16.94 -3.83
CA THR A 54 -57.26 -16.44 -2.54
C THR A 54 -56.51 -17.50 -1.73
N ASN A 55 -56.85 -18.78 -1.86
CA ASN A 55 -56.11 -19.87 -1.22
C ASN A 55 -54.80 -20.20 -1.95
N SER A 56 -54.79 -20.21 -3.29
CA SER A 56 -53.54 -20.37 -4.05
C SER A 56 -52.59 -19.19 -3.85
N ASN A 57 -53.12 -17.97 -3.75
CA ASN A 57 -52.35 -16.77 -3.44
C ASN A 57 -51.81 -16.79 -1.99
N LEU A 58 -52.47 -17.49 -1.06
CA LEU A 58 -52.02 -17.64 0.33
C LEU A 58 -50.85 -18.62 0.44
N ASP A 59 -50.93 -19.77 -0.24
CA ASP A 59 -49.84 -20.74 -0.32
C ASP A 59 -48.60 -20.15 -1.01
N GLU A 60 -48.79 -19.34 -2.06
CA GLU A 60 -47.70 -18.57 -2.68
C GLU A 60 -47.12 -17.53 -1.71
N PHE A 61 -47.95 -16.84 -0.93
CA PHE A 61 -47.48 -15.87 0.07
C PHE A 61 -46.67 -16.55 1.17
N GLU A 62 -47.11 -17.71 1.63
CA GLU A 62 -46.43 -18.51 2.65
C GLU A 62 -45.11 -19.09 2.12
N SER A 63 -45.09 -19.54 0.86
CA SER A 63 -43.86 -19.94 0.16
C SER A 63 -42.86 -18.78 0.04
N ILE A 64 -43.33 -17.58 -0.32
CA ILE A 64 -42.50 -16.37 -0.39
C ILE A 64 -41.96 -15.99 0.99
N LEU A 65 -42.78 -16.05 2.04
CA LEU A 65 -42.36 -15.78 3.42
C LEU A 65 -41.28 -16.77 3.89
N ASN A 66 -41.49 -18.06 3.65
CA ASN A 66 -40.50 -19.09 3.95
C ASN A 66 -39.19 -18.88 3.17
N HIS A 67 -39.28 -18.44 1.92
CA HIS A 67 -38.11 -18.10 1.12
C HIS A 67 -37.34 -16.91 1.70
N ILE A 68 -38.05 -15.84 2.06
CA ILE A 68 -37.47 -14.65 2.71
C ILE A 68 -36.80 -15.03 4.04
N GLU A 69 -37.41 -15.89 4.83
CA GLU A 69 -36.85 -16.35 6.09
C GLU A 69 -35.60 -17.21 5.89
N SER A 70 -35.61 -18.08 4.87
CA SER A 70 -34.42 -18.85 4.48
C SER A 70 -33.26 -17.96 4.01
N LEU A 71 -33.56 -16.90 3.25
CA LEU A 71 -32.57 -15.92 2.80
C LEU A 71 -32.00 -15.14 3.98
N ARG A 72 -32.85 -14.75 4.92
CA ARG A 72 -32.44 -14.08 6.15
C ARG A 72 -31.52 -14.97 6.98
N GLN A 73 -31.84 -16.25 7.15
CA GLN A 73 -30.97 -17.20 7.84
C GLN A 73 -29.62 -17.36 7.14
N LYS A 74 -29.60 -17.49 5.81
CA LYS A 74 -28.37 -17.55 5.02
C LYS A 74 -27.51 -16.29 5.17
N LEU A 75 -28.14 -15.11 5.23
CA LEU A 75 -27.42 -13.85 5.40
C LEU A 75 -26.81 -13.73 6.80
N VAL A 76 -27.52 -14.19 7.83
CA VAL A 76 -27.00 -14.28 9.21
C VAL A 76 -25.83 -15.25 9.29
N SER A 77 -25.95 -16.45 8.70
CA SER A 77 -24.86 -17.43 8.71
C SER A 77 -23.63 -16.94 7.94
N PHE A 78 -23.84 -16.35 6.76
CA PHE A 78 -22.76 -15.77 5.95
C PHE A 78 -22.05 -14.64 6.69
N LYS A 79 -22.78 -13.76 7.37
CA LYS A 79 -22.19 -12.67 8.17
C LYS A 79 -21.33 -13.24 9.31
N SER A 80 -21.85 -14.24 10.03
CA SER A 80 -21.10 -14.88 11.12
C SER A 80 -19.82 -15.54 10.61
N GLU A 81 -19.89 -16.22 9.46
CA GLU A 81 -18.74 -16.88 8.85
C GLU A 81 -17.69 -15.86 8.37
N TYR A 82 -18.12 -14.74 7.78
CA TYR A 82 -17.23 -13.64 7.41
C TYR A 82 -16.51 -13.04 8.63
N GLU A 83 -17.24 -12.75 9.71
CA GLU A 83 -16.65 -12.20 10.94
C GLU A 83 -15.65 -13.17 11.58
N GLU A 84 -15.90 -14.48 11.51
CA GLU A 84 -14.97 -15.49 11.99
C GLU A 84 -13.71 -15.57 11.12
N GLN A 85 -13.85 -15.52 9.79
CA GLN A 85 -12.73 -15.49 8.86
C GLN A 85 -11.90 -14.20 9.03
N GLU A 86 -12.54 -13.05 9.22
CA GLU A 86 -11.87 -11.77 9.49
C GLU A 86 -11.04 -11.85 10.78
N LYS A 87 -11.60 -12.43 11.86
CA LYS A 87 -10.88 -12.66 13.12
C LYS A 87 -9.66 -13.57 12.94
N LYS A 88 -9.73 -14.56 12.06
CA LYS A 88 -8.61 -15.46 11.76
C LYS A 88 -7.54 -14.81 10.87
N LEU A 89 -7.95 -13.97 9.91
CA LEU A 89 -7.04 -13.34 8.94
C LEU A 89 -6.28 -12.13 9.52
N LYS A 90 -6.90 -11.34 10.40
CA LYS A 90 -6.24 -10.20 11.06
C LYS A 90 -4.88 -10.53 11.72
N PRO A 91 -4.76 -11.56 12.58
CA PRO A 91 -3.47 -11.88 13.20
C PRO A 91 -2.44 -12.40 12.19
N VAL A 92 -2.89 -13.06 11.10
CA VAL A 92 -1.99 -13.50 10.03
C VAL A 92 -1.43 -12.29 9.28
N SER A 93 -2.28 -11.32 8.93
CA SER A 93 -1.85 -10.07 8.29
C SER A 93 -0.87 -9.29 9.17
N SER A 94 -1.14 -9.17 10.47
CA SER A 94 -0.21 -8.55 11.43
C SER A 94 1.15 -9.26 11.46
N LYS A 95 1.15 -10.60 11.54
CA LYS A 95 2.41 -11.37 11.54
C LYS A 95 3.19 -11.22 10.24
N ILE A 96 2.51 -11.12 9.10
CA ILE A 96 3.15 -10.86 7.82
C ILE A 96 3.80 -9.48 7.84
N GLN A 97 3.10 -8.46 8.33
CA GLN A 97 3.67 -7.12 8.47
C GLN A 97 4.89 -7.11 9.40
N ASP A 98 4.81 -7.76 10.56
CA ASP A 98 5.93 -7.88 11.49
C ASP A 98 7.15 -8.56 10.85
N ASN A 99 6.91 -9.58 10.02
CA ASN A 99 7.97 -10.27 9.30
C ASN A 99 8.59 -9.39 8.21
N ILE A 100 7.78 -8.63 7.48
CA ILE A 100 8.26 -7.66 6.49
C ILE A 100 9.13 -6.60 7.17
N ASP A 101 8.68 -6.07 8.31
CA ASP A 101 9.43 -5.06 9.06
C ASP A 101 10.77 -5.62 9.57
N LYS A 102 10.79 -6.87 10.04
CA LYS A 102 12.02 -7.58 10.41
C LYS A 102 12.96 -7.78 9.23
N ILE A 103 12.44 -8.17 8.07
CA ILE A 103 13.25 -8.32 6.84
C ILE A 103 13.89 -6.98 6.49
N ASN A 104 13.11 -5.89 6.48
CA ASN A 104 13.63 -4.54 6.22
C ASN A 104 14.74 -4.14 7.20
N GLN A 105 14.57 -4.41 8.50
CA GLN A 105 15.60 -4.14 9.51
C GLN A 105 16.87 -4.96 9.28
N LEU A 106 16.73 -6.24 8.94
CA LEU A 106 17.86 -7.12 8.64
C LEU A 106 18.60 -6.67 7.38
N GLU A 107 17.89 -6.25 6.33
CA GLU A 107 18.49 -5.73 5.10
C GLU A 107 19.27 -4.44 5.37
N GLN A 108 18.70 -3.50 6.13
CA GLN A 108 19.39 -2.27 6.52
C GLN A 108 20.66 -2.58 7.34
N THR A 109 20.56 -3.50 8.30
CA THR A 109 21.72 -3.92 9.11
C THR A 109 22.80 -4.58 8.25
N LYS A 110 22.40 -5.44 7.31
CA LYS A 110 23.32 -6.10 6.37
C LYS A 110 24.04 -5.08 5.49
N LEU A 111 23.33 -4.08 4.97
CA LEU A 111 23.92 -2.99 4.18
C LEU A 111 24.92 -2.19 5.02
N TYR A 112 24.57 -1.83 6.26
CA TYR A 112 25.46 -1.12 7.17
C TYR A 112 26.77 -1.89 7.40
N VAL A 113 26.68 -3.18 7.72
CA VAL A 113 27.86 -4.04 7.93
C VAL A 113 28.67 -4.21 6.65
N SER A 114 28.00 -4.33 5.50
CA SER A 114 28.67 -4.45 4.20
C SER A 114 29.45 -3.18 3.86
N CYS A 115 28.92 -2.00 4.18
CA CYS A 115 29.65 -0.75 4.05
C CYS A 115 30.90 -0.73 4.95
N LEU A 116 30.78 -1.15 6.22
CA LEU A 116 31.94 -1.24 7.11
C LEU A 116 33.02 -2.17 6.57
N GLN A 117 32.65 -3.38 6.13
CA GLN A 117 33.58 -4.34 5.54
C GLN A 117 34.26 -3.80 4.29
N TRP A 118 33.52 -3.04 3.47
CA TRP A 118 34.09 -2.39 2.30
C TRP A 118 35.12 -1.32 2.71
N ILE A 119 34.80 -0.47 3.70
CA ILE A 119 35.72 0.56 4.21
C ILE A 119 36.98 -0.08 4.79
N GLU A 120 36.83 -1.15 5.59
CA GLU A 120 37.96 -1.89 6.16
C GLU A 120 38.85 -2.48 5.07
N ARG A 121 38.26 -3.12 4.05
CA ARG A 121 39.02 -3.66 2.93
C ARG A 121 39.75 -2.57 2.16
N THR A 122 39.07 -1.48 1.82
CA THR A 122 39.68 -0.34 1.14
C THR A 122 40.80 0.28 1.97
N ASN A 123 40.68 0.30 3.30
CA ASN A 123 41.76 0.75 4.19
C ASN A 123 42.97 -0.19 4.14
N GLU A 124 42.79 -1.51 4.14
CA GLU A 124 43.90 -2.45 4.00
C GLU A 124 44.56 -2.36 2.63
N GLU A 125 43.77 -2.26 1.56
CA GLU A 125 44.29 -2.03 0.21
C GLU A 125 45.04 -0.70 0.12
N LEU A 126 44.53 0.38 0.74
CA LEU A 126 45.22 1.67 0.82
C LEU A 126 46.56 1.60 1.54
N LYS A 127 46.68 0.79 2.60
CA LYS A 127 47.97 0.58 3.28
C LYS A 127 48.98 -0.12 2.36
N ILE A 128 48.54 -1.15 1.63
CA ILE A 128 49.39 -1.91 0.70
C ILE A 128 49.82 -1.03 -0.47
N GLU A 129 48.86 -0.30 -1.05
CA GLU A 129 49.04 0.51 -2.25
C GLU A 129 49.43 1.95 -1.95
N PHE A 130 49.81 2.24 -0.69
CA PHE A 130 50.20 3.58 -0.26
C PHE A 130 51.32 4.15 -1.13
N GLU A 131 52.25 3.31 -1.58
CA GLU A 131 53.36 3.71 -2.44
C GLU A 131 53.00 3.88 -3.92
N ASN A 132 51.91 3.26 -4.36
CA ASN A 132 51.49 3.20 -5.75
C ASN A 132 50.50 4.35 -6.09
N PRO A 133 50.53 4.93 -7.30
CA PRO A 133 49.45 5.79 -7.80
C PRO A 133 48.03 5.24 -7.59
N TYR A 134 47.85 3.91 -7.61
CA TYR A 134 46.56 3.27 -7.38
C TYR A 134 45.97 3.58 -5.99
N GLY A 135 46.80 3.85 -4.96
CA GLY A 135 46.32 4.28 -3.65
C GLY A 135 45.51 5.58 -3.70
N ILE A 136 45.80 6.49 -4.64
CA ILE A 136 45.00 7.72 -4.81
C ILE A 136 43.62 7.40 -5.37
N GLU A 137 43.51 6.42 -6.27
CA GLU A 137 42.23 5.98 -6.82
C GLU A 137 41.34 5.36 -5.74
N LEU A 138 41.92 4.52 -4.88
CA LEU A 138 41.23 3.96 -3.71
C LEU A 138 40.76 5.05 -2.73
N TYR A 139 41.60 6.05 -2.47
CA TYR A 139 41.24 7.20 -1.63
C TYR A 139 40.06 7.98 -2.22
N GLN A 140 40.04 8.17 -3.54
CA GLN A 140 38.92 8.82 -4.22
C GLN A 140 37.62 8.02 -4.12
N GLN A 141 37.70 6.69 -4.18
CA GLN A 141 36.52 5.84 -3.95
C GLN A 141 35.99 6.00 -2.53
N LEU A 142 36.86 6.05 -1.53
CA LEU A 142 36.48 6.30 -0.13
C LEU A 142 35.81 7.67 0.03
N CYS A 143 36.34 8.71 -0.61
CA CYS A 143 35.75 10.05 -0.59
C CYS A 143 34.37 10.09 -1.27
N LYS A 144 34.19 9.38 -2.39
CA LYS A 144 32.86 9.24 -3.03
C LYS A 144 31.86 8.58 -2.10
N LEU A 145 32.26 7.55 -1.35
CA LEU A 145 31.39 6.95 -0.35
C LEU A 145 31.02 7.95 0.75
N ALA A 146 31.96 8.78 1.21
CA ALA A 146 31.69 9.82 2.21
C ALA A 146 30.59 10.79 1.75
N VAL A 147 30.65 11.25 0.50
CA VAL A 147 29.65 12.14 -0.12
C VAL A 147 28.28 11.45 -0.27
N ILE A 148 28.25 10.17 -0.64
CA ILE A 148 26.99 9.42 -0.73
C ILE A 148 26.36 9.28 0.66
N LEU A 149 27.17 9.03 1.69
CA LEU A 149 26.70 8.87 3.06
C LEU A 149 26.30 10.19 3.74
N SER A 150 26.81 11.34 3.29
CA SER A 150 26.45 12.64 3.88
C SER A 150 24.98 13.01 3.71
N SER A 151 24.31 12.47 2.68
CA SER A 151 22.86 12.60 2.51
C SER A 151 22.04 11.55 3.27
N SER A 152 22.70 10.58 3.91
CA SER A 152 22.01 9.49 4.61
C SER A 152 21.69 9.85 6.07
N HIS A 153 20.71 9.15 6.64
CA HIS A 153 20.41 9.25 8.08
C HIS A 153 21.45 8.50 8.96
N CYS A 154 22.38 7.77 8.37
CA CYS A 154 23.39 6.95 9.06
C CYS A 154 24.58 7.80 9.55
N LYS A 155 24.31 8.73 10.48
CA LYS A 155 25.30 9.71 10.98
C LYS A 155 26.59 9.07 11.47
N HIS A 156 26.51 8.00 12.27
CA HIS A 156 27.71 7.33 12.80
C HIS A 156 28.60 6.74 11.71
N LEU A 157 28.00 6.15 10.67
CA LEU A 157 28.75 5.60 9.54
C LEU A 157 29.36 6.72 8.70
N SER A 158 28.60 7.78 8.43
CA SER A 158 29.08 8.96 7.72
C SER A 158 30.27 9.59 8.45
N ASP A 159 30.16 9.83 9.77
CA ASP A 159 31.22 10.37 10.60
C ASP A 159 32.47 9.49 10.59
N PHE A 160 32.30 8.16 10.65
CA PHE A 160 33.39 7.20 10.58
C PHE A 160 34.13 7.28 9.24
N VAL A 161 33.41 7.30 8.11
CA VAL A 161 34.03 7.42 6.79
C VAL A 161 34.74 8.76 6.63
N ILE A 162 34.13 9.87 7.07
CA ILE A 162 34.74 11.20 7.02
C ILE A 162 36.05 11.24 7.82
N LYS A 163 36.06 10.69 9.05
CA LYS A 163 37.29 10.56 9.85
C LYS A 163 38.35 9.70 9.16
N THR A 164 37.93 8.65 8.46
CA THR A 164 38.83 7.78 7.70
C THR A 164 39.42 8.52 6.49
N CYS A 165 38.62 9.29 5.76
CA CYS A 165 39.08 10.18 4.70
C CYS A 165 40.08 11.23 5.22
N HIS A 166 39.83 11.84 6.38
CA HIS A 166 40.77 12.78 7.00
C HIS A 166 42.13 12.14 7.30
N PHE A 167 42.12 10.94 7.88
CA PHE A 167 43.33 10.21 8.19
C PHE A 167 44.18 9.98 6.94
N TRP A 168 43.57 9.45 5.87
CA TRP A 168 44.27 9.20 4.61
C TRP A 168 44.68 10.48 3.88
N PHE A 169 43.87 11.53 3.94
CA PHE A 169 44.22 12.84 3.40
C PHE A 169 45.52 13.35 4.02
N GLY A 170 45.65 13.27 5.35
CA GLY A 170 46.87 13.67 6.06
C GLY A 170 48.09 12.90 5.56
N LEU A 171 48.01 11.57 5.54
CA LEU A 171 49.11 10.71 5.11
C LEU A 171 49.52 10.96 3.64
N LEU A 172 48.54 11.05 2.73
CA LEU A 172 48.80 11.29 1.31
C LEU A 172 49.36 12.69 1.09
N LYS A 173 48.80 13.71 1.75
CA LYS A 173 49.31 15.07 1.68
C LYS A 173 50.77 15.13 2.14
N ASP A 174 51.09 14.53 3.28
CA ASP A 174 52.45 14.52 3.83
C ASP A 174 53.43 13.77 2.92
N LYS A 175 52.96 12.71 2.24
CA LYS A 175 53.77 11.96 1.25
C LYS A 175 54.07 12.78 -0.01
N TYR A 176 53.07 13.41 -0.61
CA TYR A 176 53.20 14.04 -1.94
C TYR A 176 53.66 15.51 -1.89
N THR A 177 53.45 16.20 -0.77
CA THR A 177 53.82 17.63 -0.61
C THR A 177 55.33 17.88 -0.78
N PRO A 178 56.24 17.15 -0.11
CA PRO A 178 57.69 17.39 -0.23
C PRO A 178 58.16 17.29 -1.68
N GLY A 179 57.71 16.26 -2.40
CA GLY A 179 58.08 16.07 -3.80
C GLY A 179 57.56 17.19 -4.70
N PHE A 180 56.40 17.77 -4.39
CA PHE A 180 55.87 18.91 -5.13
C PHE A 180 56.64 20.20 -4.82
N GLU A 181 56.96 20.47 -3.57
CA GLU A 181 57.81 21.60 -3.13
C GLU A 181 59.18 21.57 -3.83
N ASP A 182 59.80 20.40 -3.94
CA ASP A 182 61.05 20.23 -4.68
C ASP A 182 60.89 20.55 -6.17
N SER A 183 59.73 20.23 -6.74
CA SER A 183 59.40 20.55 -8.13
C SER A 183 59.20 22.05 -8.34
N ILE A 184 58.56 22.74 -7.38
CA ILE A 184 58.40 24.21 -7.36
C ILE A 184 59.78 24.89 -7.30
N LYS A 185 60.66 24.43 -6.40
CA LYS A 185 62.03 24.95 -6.27
C LYS A 185 62.84 24.72 -7.55
N SER A 186 62.68 23.55 -8.17
CA SER A 186 63.38 23.20 -9.42
C SER A 186 62.99 24.09 -10.60
N ILE A 187 61.72 24.51 -10.68
CA ILE A 187 61.27 25.48 -11.69
C ILE A 187 61.50 26.94 -11.26
N LYS A 188 62.02 27.18 -10.05
CA LYS A 188 62.22 28.52 -9.45
C LYS A 188 60.94 29.34 -9.36
N TRP A 189 59.83 28.70 -8.97
CA TRP A 189 58.56 29.37 -8.73
C TRP A 189 58.45 29.83 -7.26
N PRO A 190 57.84 31.00 -6.96
CA PRO A 190 57.29 31.99 -7.90
C PRO A 190 58.39 32.72 -8.66
N PHE A 191 58.09 33.11 -9.91
CA PHE A 191 59.01 33.89 -10.75
C PHE A 191 59.08 35.34 -10.26
N THR A 192 59.77 35.58 -9.14
CA THR A 192 59.98 36.93 -8.62
C THR A 192 61.08 37.63 -9.41
N SER A 193 60.84 38.89 -9.76
CA SER A 193 61.66 39.74 -10.64
C SER A 193 63.13 39.89 -10.23
N SER A 194 63.48 39.61 -8.97
CA SER A 194 64.86 39.57 -8.47
C SER A 194 65.70 38.38 -8.98
N ASN A 195 65.09 37.36 -9.57
CA ASN A 195 65.78 36.22 -10.19
C ASN A 195 65.93 36.35 -11.71
N VAL A 196 65.28 37.35 -12.33
CA VAL A 196 65.27 37.58 -13.77
C VAL A 196 66.48 38.43 -14.18
N SER A 197 67.68 37.93 -13.88
CA SER A 197 68.86 38.37 -14.63
C SER A 197 68.85 37.67 -15.99
N ALA A 198 69.25 38.38 -17.03
CA ALA A 198 69.07 38.10 -18.47
C ALA A 198 69.65 36.78 -19.03
N THR A 199 69.90 35.77 -18.20
CA THR A 199 70.43 34.45 -18.54
C THR A 199 69.55 33.28 -18.07
N GLN A 200 68.35 33.55 -17.56
CA GLN A 200 67.46 32.52 -17.01
C GLN A 200 66.87 31.63 -18.12
N ARG A 201 67.46 30.44 -18.30
CA ARG A 201 66.91 29.37 -19.14
C ARG A 201 65.49 29.06 -18.67
N VAL A 202 64.53 29.11 -19.59
CA VAL A 202 63.18 28.56 -19.43
C VAL A 202 63.32 27.15 -18.81
N PRO A 203 62.54 26.81 -17.75
CA PRO A 203 62.56 25.46 -17.18
C PRO A 203 62.40 24.44 -18.30
N SER A 204 63.21 23.38 -18.30
CA SER A 204 63.13 22.37 -19.36
C SER A 204 61.72 21.79 -19.45
N HIS A 205 61.29 21.41 -20.65
CA HIS A 205 59.98 20.79 -20.87
C HIS A 205 59.75 19.60 -19.94
N GLU A 206 60.79 18.81 -19.66
CA GLU A 206 60.76 17.69 -18.73
C GLU A 206 60.44 18.11 -17.27
N LEU A 207 61.05 19.20 -16.79
CA LEU A 207 60.77 19.73 -15.44
C LEU A 207 59.33 20.25 -15.32
N LEU A 208 58.83 20.91 -16.37
CA LEU A 208 57.44 21.37 -16.44
C LEU A 208 56.45 20.19 -16.48
N LEU A 209 56.76 19.14 -17.23
CA LEU A 209 55.96 17.90 -17.23
C LEU A 209 55.93 17.23 -15.86
N LYS A 210 57.07 17.16 -15.17
CA LYS A 210 57.17 16.60 -13.81
C LYS A 210 56.36 17.43 -12.81
N PHE A 211 56.46 18.76 -12.88
CA PHE A 211 55.64 19.67 -12.08
C PHE A 211 54.14 19.46 -12.35
N LYS A 212 53.73 19.47 -13.62
CA LYS A 212 52.34 19.25 -14.03
C LYS A 212 51.80 17.90 -13.53
N LYS A 213 52.60 16.84 -13.62
CA LYS A 213 52.23 15.51 -13.12
C LYS A 213 52.01 15.53 -11.61
N LYS A 214 52.94 16.07 -10.83
CA LYS A 214 52.83 16.17 -9.36
C LYS A 214 51.66 17.06 -8.93
N LEU A 215 51.43 18.18 -9.62
CA LEU A 215 50.29 19.04 -9.38
C LEU A 215 48.97 18.29 -9.61
N LYS A 216 48.85 17.56 -10.73
CA LYS A 216 47.66 16.76 -11.02
C LYS A 216 47.40 15.71 -9.93
N THR A 217 48.45 15.05 -9.46
CA THR A 217 48.37 14.06 -8.36
C THR A 217 47.89 14.71 -7.06
N LEU A 218 48.41 15.88 -6.68
CA LEU A 218 47.93 16.61 -5.49
C LEU A 218 46.48 17.08 -5.63
N LEU A 219 46.08 17.54 -6.82
CA LEU A 219 44.68 17.93 -7.08
C LEU A 219 43.72 16.75 -7.03
N GLN A 220 44.21 15.51 -7.17
CA GLN A 220 43.38 14.31 -6.99
C GLN A 220 43.20 13.93 -5.52
N ILE A 221 44.07 14.44 -4.63
CA ILE A 221 43.98 14.29 -3.17
C ILE A 221 43.17 15.48 -2.65
N GLN A 222 41.87 15.44 -2.87
CA GLN A 222 40.93 16.47 -2.40
C GLN A 222 40.07 15.95 -1.27
N TYR A 223 39.74 16.88 -0.39
CA TYR A 223 38.86 16.63 0.74
C TYR A 223 37.40 16.50 0.28
N PRO A 224 36.64 15.50 0.77
CA PRO A 224 35.21 15.33 0.47
C PRO A 224 34.30 16.38 1.09
#